data_AF-A0A973A0B1-F1
#
_entry.id   AF-A0A973A0B1-F1
#
_cell.length_a   1.000
_cell.length_b   1.000
_cell.length_c   1.000
_cell.angle_alpha   90.00
_cell.angle_beta   90.00
_cell.angle_gamma   90.00
#
_symmetry.space_group_name_H-M   'P 1'
#
loop_
_entity.id
_entity.type
_entity.pdbx_description
1 polymer ?
#
loop_
_entity_poly.entity_id
_entity_poly.type
_entity_poly.pdbx_seq_one_letter_code
_entity_poly.pdbx_strand_id
1 'polypeptide(L)'
;MTCSRLRFVRTLSVLAGVACMASCTDKERHRTLSFFFDGVPPLPGQVFEEMPDDGTMNPRRRRVEPTWYLHEPQANCERCHGNQKQENFSRQVNLVSPLPALCYECHDMPQGGNGWVHGPVASGQCVTCHEPHRSLNRYLLKKPEPQICFQCHEVTSLKTLPGHDLASFQTCLDCHAGHSSFAKHLLKAGSVASNARQGRTEPTGDARFDAFVATAQADIQAGQTLPAALSSALRHVESSELVQARAILMAIRLGSAYSEQDRPRVLGVETAIEAAEKTVVVQQQVDRRERAEAMAQVYYNSVNRYRSGRLQEARVGFETLLNSDVVPVTIKQAIKKYVADIDQRLAEEGTLR
;
A
#
# COMPACT_ATOMS: atom_id res chain seq x y z
N MET A 1 13.49 3.60 -63.32
CA MET A 1 12.22 3.09 -62.78
C MET A 1 12.12 3.35 -61.27
N THR A 2 11.97 4.60 -60.80
CA THR A 2 11.85 4.87 -59.35
C THR A 2 10.98 6.08 -58.99
N CYS A 3 10.67 7.00 -59.91
CA CYS A 3 9.87 8.20 -59.58
C CYS A 3 8.34 7.99 -59.66
N SER A 4 7.85 6.98 -60.39
CA SER A 4 6.40 6.76 -60.59
C SER A 4 5.72 6.00 -59.44
N ARG A 5 6.44 5.13 -58.71
CA ARG A 5 5.88 4.35 -57.59
C ARG A 5 5.57 5.19 -56.34
N LEU A 6 6.34 6.26 -56.08
CA LEU A 6 6.14 7.10 -54.89
C LEU A 6 4.92 8.03 -55.00
N ARG A 7 4.60 8.50 -56.22
CA ARG A 7 3.37 9.26 -56.48
C ARG A 7 2.15 8.36 -56.32
N PHE A 8 2.23 7.11 -56.82
CA PHE A 8 1.13 6.14 -56.75
C PHE A 8 0.74 5.77 -55.31
N VAL A 9 1.71 5.57 -54.41
CA VAL A 9 1.46 5.26 -53.00
C VAL A 9 0.89 6.47 -52.24
N ARG A 10 1.39 7.68 -52.50
CA ARG A 10 0.85 8.91 -51.89
C ARG A 10 -0.58 9.23 -52.36
N THR A 11 -0.90 8.99 -53.63
CA THR A 11 -2.27 9.14 -54.14
C THR A 11 -3.22 8.10 -53.56
N LEU A 12 -2.77 6.86 -53.33
CA LEU A 12 -3.59 5.80 -52.70
C LEU A 12 -3.91 6.11 -51.22
N SER A 13 -2.96 6.68 -50.45
CA SER A 13 -3.21 7.06 -49.06
C SER A 13 -4.13 8.27 -48.92
N VAL A 14 -4.05 9.24 -49.84
CA VAL A 14 -4.98 10.39 -49.87
C VAL A 14 -6.38 9.95 -50.32
N LEU A 15 -6.49 9.02 -51.28
CA LEU A 15 -7.78 8.45 -51.70
C LEU A 15 -8.43 7.60 -50.59
N ALA A 16 -7.66 6.86 -49.79
CA ALA A 16 -8.19 6.13 -48.64
C ALA A 16 -8.70 7.07 -47.53
N GLY A 17 -8.00 8.19 -47.29
CA GLY A 17 -8.45 9.22 -46.32
C GLY A 17 -9.74 9.94 -46.75
N VAL A 18 -9.91 10.18 -48.06
CA VAL A 18 -11.13 10.79 -48.62
C VAL A 18 -12.29 9.79 -48.66
N ALA A 19 -12.04 8.50 -48.92
CA ALA A 19 -13.06 7.46 -48.88
C ALA A 19 -13.68 7.28 -47.48
N CYS A 20 -12.90 7.46 -46.41
CA CYS A 20 -13.41 7.40 -45.03
C CYS A 20 -14.37 8.56 -44.67
N MET A 21 -14.30 9.68 -45.39
CA MET A 21 -15.21 10.82 -45.21
C MET A 21 -16.48 10.72 -46.08
N ALA A 22 -16.54 9.75 -46.98
CA ALA A 22 -17.64 9.53 -47.92
C ALA A 22 -18.55 8.34 -47.54
N SER A 23 -18.50 7.84 -46.30
CA SER A 23 -19.45 6.81 -45.85
C SER A 23 -20.83 7.42 -45.66
N CYS A 24 -21.81 6.89 -46.39
CA CYS A 24 -23.12 7.50 -46.61
C CYS A 24 -24.12 7.35 -45.44
N THR A 25 -23.72 6.80 -44.30
CA THR A 25 -24.60 6.68 -43.12
C THR A 25 -24.01 7.39 -41.90
N ASP A 26 -24.84 8.16 -41.20
CA ASP A 26 -24.42 8.92 -40.02
C ASP A 26 -23.84 7.99 -38.92
N LYS A 27 -24.32 6.75 -38.85
CA LYS A 27 -23.86 5.73 -37.90
C LYS A 27 -22.44 5.25 -38.15
N GLU A 28 -22.08 4.98 -39.41
CA GLU A 28 -20.72 4.56 -39.75
C GLU A 28 -19.73 5.71 -39.67
N ARG A 29 -20.16 6.93 -40.04
CA ARG A 29 -19.36 8.14 -39.92
C ARG A 29 -19.06 8.45 -38.44
N HIS A 30 -20.06 8.39 -37.56
CA HIS A 30 -19.86 8.53 -36.12
C HIS A 30 -18.90 7.46 -35.58
N ARG A 31 -19.12 6.16 -35.88
CA ARG A 31 -18.24 5.07 -35.41
C ARG A 31 -16.78 5.27 -35.83
N THR A 32 -16.56 5.72 -37.05
CA THR A 32 -15.22 5.97 -37.57
C THR A 32 -14.60 7.17 -36.88
N LEU A 33 -15.35 8.26 -36.70
CA LEU A 33 -14.86 9.46 -36.03
C LEU A 33 -14.56 9.20 -34.54
N SER A 34 -15.40 8.45 -33.82
CA SER A 34 -15.16 8.10 -32.41
C SER A 34 -13.93 7.21 -32.19
N PHE A 35 -13.45 6.52 -33.23
CA PHE A 35 -12.23 5.72 -33.15
C PHE A 35 -10.97 6.61 -33.18
N PHE A 36 -11.00 7.70 -33.95
CA PHE A 36 -9.83 8.58 -34.13
C PHE A 36 -9.88 9.85 -33.28
N PHE A 37 -11.06 10.27 -32.83
CA PHE A 37 -11.27 11.50 -32.07
C PHE A 37 -12.10 11.20 -30.83
N ASP A 38 -11.55 11.53 -29.66
CA ASP A 38 -12.26 11.48 -28.39
C ASP A 38 -13.15 12.73 -28.26
N GLY A 39 -14.43 12.57 -27.86
CA GLY A 39 -15.40 13.67 -27.72
C GLY A 39 -16.37 13.91 -28.88
N VAL A 40 -16.55 12.94 -29.78
CA VAL A 40 -17.58 13.01 -30.85
C VAL A 40 -18.99 12.98 -30.23
N PRO A 41 -19.87 13.97 -30.49
CA PRO A 41 -21.21 14.03 -29.90
C PRO A 41 -22.11 12.89 -30.39
N PRO A 42 -22.99 12.35 -29.52
CA PRO A 42 -23.85 11.21 -29.85
C PRO A 42 -24.86 11.55 -30.95
N LEU A 43 -25.29 10.53 -31.69
CA LEU A 43 -26.23 10.69 -32.79
C LEU A 43 -27.60 11.22 -32.31
N PRO A 44 -28.22 12.17 -33.04
CA PRO A 44 -29.55 12.66 -32.70
C PRO A 44 -30.56 11.51 -32.69
N GLY A 45 -31.24 11.30 -31.55
CA GLY A 45 -32.19 10.20 -31.35
C GLY A 45 -31.71 9.11 -30.37
N GLN A 46 -30.44 9.11 -29.96
CA GLN A 46 -30.02 8.44 -28.72
C GLN A 46 -30.20 9.41 -27.55
N VAL A 47 -31.45 9.75 -27.27
CA VAL A 47 -31.80 10.38 -26.01
C VAL A 47 -31.69 9.27 -24.97
N PHE A 48 -30.84 9.46 -23.96
CA PHE A 48 -30.96 8.66 -22.74
C PHE A 48 -32.38 8.87 -22.24
N GLU A 49 -33.21 7.82 -22.25
CA GLU A 49 -34.52 7.89 -21.61
C GLU A 49 -34.31 8.28 -20.15
N GLU A 50 -34.67 9.51 -19.81
CA GLU A 50 -34.92 9.88 -18.43
C GLU A 50 -36.05 8.97 -17.95
N MET A 51 -35.70 8.07 -17.03
CA MET A 51 -36.63 7.12 -16.43
C MET A 51 -37.81 7.88 -15.80
N PRO A 52 -39.07 7.48 -16.03
CA PRO A 52 -40.22 8.14 -15.40
C PRO A 52 -40.17 7.92 -13.89
N ASP A 53 -40.26 9.01 -13.12
CA ASP A 53 -40.50 8.94 -11.68
C ASP A 53 -42.00 8.68 -11.44
N ASP A 54 -42.39 7.40 -11.47
CA ASP A 54 -43.76 6.97 -11.18
C ASP A 54 -44.00 6.72 -9.68
N GLY A 55 -43.04 7.05 -8.81
CA GLY A 55 -43.20 6.95 -7.36
C GLY A 55 -43.40 5.53 -6.81
N THR A 56 -43.21 4.46 -7.61
CA THR A 56 -43.51 3.08 -7.17
C THR A 56 -42.32 2.11 -7.05
N MET A 57 -41.07 2.58 -6.94
CA MET A 57 -39.92 1.69 -6.79
C MET A 57 -39.41 1.49 -5.35
N ASN A 58 -39.67 0.27 -4.87
CA ASN A 58 -39.02 -0.45 -3.76
C ASN A 58 -37.47 -0.33 -3.80
N PRO A 59 -36.77 0.04 -2.70
CA PRO A 59 -35.37 0.42 -2.70
C PRO A 59 -34.42 -0.80 -2.68
N ARG A 60 -34.55 -1.72 -3.63
CA ARG A 60 -33.44 -2.58 -4.04
C ARG A 60 -32.81 -2.00 -5.28
N ARG A 61 -32.18 -0.82 -5.13
CA ARG A 61 -31.33 -0.21 -6.15
C ARG A 61 -30.22 -1.22 -6.51
N ARG A 62 -30.33 -1.82 -7.69
CA ARG A 62 -29.18 -2.46 -8.36
C ARG A 62 -28.15 -1.36 -8.53
N ARG A 63 -27.07 -1.42 -7.76
CA ARG A 63 -25.92 -0.52 -7.87
C ARG A 63 -25.34 -0.78 -9.26
N VAL A 64 -25.49 0.15 -10.19
CA VAL A 64 -24.76 0.08 -11.46
C VAL A 64 -23.32 0.44 -11.11
N GLU A 65 -22.45 -0.57 -11.06
CA GLU A 65 -21.03 -0.35 -10.76
C GLU A 65 -20.42 0.59 -11.83
N PRO A 66 -19.53 1.51 -11.44
CA PRO A 66 -18.93 2.46 -12.37
C PRO A 66 -18.17 1.73 -13.47
N THR A 67 -18.24 2.24 -14.70
CA THR A 67 -17.51 1.66 -15.84
C THR A 67 -16.00 1.60 -15.62
N TRP A 68 -15.45 2.49 -14.77
CA TRP A 68 -14.04 2.53 -14.37
C TRP A 68 -13.92 3.13 -12.95
N TYR A 69 -13.08 2.54 -12.11
CA TYR A 69 -12.55 3.17 -10.91
C TYR A 69 -11.28 3.94 -11.27
N LEU A 70 -11.20 5.18 -10.81
CA LEU A 70 -10.10 6.10 -11.11
C LEU A 70 -9.26 6.32 -9.84
N HIS A 71 -7.94 6.42 -9.99
CA HIS A 71 -7.06 6.78 -8.87
C HIS A 71 -6.99 8.30 -8.76
N GLU A 72 -7.57 8.86 -7.71
CA GLU A 72 -7.32 10.25 -7.33
C GLU A 72 -5.93 10.32 -6.68
N PRO A 73 -5.01 11.21 -7.11
CA PRO A 73 -5.25 12.53 -7.70
C PRO A 73 -5.09 12.57 -9.23
N GLN A 74 -6.19 12.53 -9.98
CA GLN A 74 -6.16 12.54 -11.45
C GLN A 74 -5.69 13.87 -12.06
N ALA A 75 -5.71 14.97 -11.31
CA ALA A 75 -5.48 16.30 -11.86
C ALA A 75 -4.00 16.70 -11.93
N ASN A 76 -3.09 15.99 -11.26
CA ASN A 76 -1.68 16.38 -11.18
C ASN A 76 -0.74 15.19 -11.44
N CYS A 77 -0.49 14.94 -12.72
CA CYS A 77 0.42 13.89 -13.19
C CYS A 77 1.87 14.10 -12.71
N GLU A 78 2.26 15.36 -12.48
CA GLU A 78 3.61 15.75 -12.09
C GLU A 78 3.98 15.23 -10.69
N ARG A 79 2.99 15.01 -9.83
CA ARG A 79 3.22 14.43 -8.49
C ARG A 79 3.78 13.02 -8.52
N CYS A 80 3.49 12.26 -9.57
CA CYS A 80 4.01 10.91 -9.72
C CYS A 80 5.11 10.83 -10.78
N HIS A 81 4.99 11.58 -11.87
CA HIS A 81 5.88 11.49 -13.03
C HIS A 81 6.93 12.62 -13.16
N GLY A 82 6.80 13.69 -12.37
CA GLY A 82 7.62 14.89 -12.48
C GLY A 82 7.36 15.65 -13.78
N ASN A 83 8.23 16.62 -14.07
CA ASN A 83 8.04 17.57 -15.20
C ASN A 83 9.00 17.28 -16.35
N GLN A 84 9.75 16.19 -16.28
CA GLN A 84 10.72 15.86 -17.32
C GLN A 84 10.01 15.19 -18.49
N LYS A 85 10.25 15.71 -19.69
CA LYS A 85 9.78 15.08 -20.92
C LYS A 85 10.40 13.69 -21.01
N GLN A 86 9.58 12.65 -21.22
CA GLN A 86 10.12 11.35 -21.62
C GLN A 86 10.72 11.49 -23.02
N GLU A 87 12.02 11.79 -23.05
CA GLU A 87 12.83 11.72 -24.25
C GLU A 87 12.92 10.25 -24.66
N ASN A 88 12.22 9.91 -25.75
CA ASN A 88 12.11 8.59 -26.34
C ASN A 88 11.23 7.62 -25.53
N PHE A 89 10.46 6.79 -26.24
CA PHE A 89 9.59 5.72 -25.76
C PHE A 89 10.34 4.63 -24.95
N SER A 90 11.05 5.01 -23.90
CA SER A 90 11.73 4.12 -22.99
C SER A 90 10.71 3.36 -22.15
N ARG A 91 10.94 2.06 -21.96
CA ARG A 91 10.12 1.19 -21.08
C ARG A 91 10.10 1.64 -19.61
N GLN A 92 10.99 2.57 -19.23
CA GLN A 92 11.04 3.13 -17.89
C GLN A 92 10.09 4.32 -17.79
N VAL A 93 9.03 4.10 -17.03
CA VAL A 93 8.13 5.15 -16.56
C VAL A 93 8.94 6.11 -15.70
N ASN A 94 8.93 7.40 -16.04
CA ASN A 94 9.57 8.40 -15.21
C ASN A 94 8.74 8.57 -13.94
N LEU A 95 9.35 8.38 -12.77
CA LEU A 95 8.70 8.54 -11.48
C LEU A 95 9.52 9.50 -10.62
N VAL A 96 8.86 10.37 -9.85
CA VAL A 96 9.55 11.31 -8.95
C VAL A 96 10.29 10.62 -7.82
N SER A 97 9.84 9.42 -7.45
CA SER A 97 10.48 8.55 -6.47
C SER A 97 10.23 7.06 -6.82
N PRO A 98 11.11 6.13 -6.40
CA PRO A 98 10.93 4.72 -6.68
C PRO A 98 9.77 4.11 -5.86
N LEU A 99 9.16 3.06 -6.39
CA LEU A 99 8.22 2.24 -5.62
C LEU A 99 8.96 1.45 -4.52
N PRO A 100 8.40 1.28 -3.31
CA PRO A 100 7.07 1.74 -2.89
C PRO A 100 7.05 3.16 -2.29
N ALA A 101 8.19 3.84 -2.18
CA ALA A 101 8.30 5.15 -1.51
C ALA A 101 7.29 6.16 -2.07
N LEU A 102 7.11 6.19 -3.40
CA LEU A 102 6.11 7.04 -4.07
C LEU A 102 4.69 6.83 -3.55
N CYS A 103 4.28 5.57 -3.34
CA CYS A 103 2.95 5.26 -2.85
C CYS A 103 2.76 5.79 -1.43
N TYR A 104 3.80 5.68 -0.60
CA TYR A 104 3.80 6.08 0.79
C TYR A 104 3.90 7.59 1.02
N GLU A 105 4.12 8.39 -0.03
CA GLU A 105 3.99 9.85 0.06
C GLU A 105 2.54 10.28 0.34
N CYS A 106 1.56 9.42 0.03
CA CYS A 106 0.12 9.69 0.25
C CYS A 106 -0.63 8.56 0.97
N HIS A 107 -0.26 7.30 0.75
CA HIS A 107 -0.93 6.16 1.38
C HIS A 107 -0.14 5.71 2.61
N ASP A 108 -0.75 5.73 3.78
CA ASP A 108 -0.14 5.08 4.94
C ASP A 108 -0.21 3.54 4.79
N MET A 109 0.75 2.81 5.35
CA MET A 109 0.64 1.35 5.45
C MET A 109 -0.60 1.03 6.30
N PRO A 110 -1.65 0.41 5.74
CA PRO A 110 -2.79 0.04 6.55
C PRO A 110 -2.29 -0.93 7.62
N GLN A 111 -2.57 -0.60 8.89
CA GLN A 111 -2.20 -1.33 10.11
C GLN A 111 -0.77 -1.14 10.68
N GLY A 112 -0.11 -0.01 10.37
CA GLY A 112 0.94 0.53 11.26
C GLY A 112 2.24 -0.27 11.40
N GLY A 113 2.52 -1.22 10.49
CA GLY A 113 3.81 -1.95 10.43
C GLY A 113 4.05 -2.98 11.54
N ASN A 114 3.18 -3.07 12.56
CA ASN A 114 3.34 -3.97 13.70
C ASN A 114 2.42 -5.20 13.56
N GLY A 115 2.67 -6.09 12.58
CA GLY A 115 1.87 -7.30 12.41
C GLY A 115 2.37 -8.22 11.30
N TRP A 116 1.58 -9.20 10.90
CA TRP A 116 1.86 -10.02 9.72
C TRP A 116 1.56 -9.21 8.46
N VAL A 117 2.58 -9.03 7.62
CA VAL A 117 2.47 -8.28 6.36
C VAL A 117 2.47 -9.26 5.19
N HIS A 118 1.60 -9.03 4.22
CA HIS A 118 1.52 -9.83 3.01
C HIS A 118 2.79 -9.66 2.17
N GLY A 119 3.34 -10.77 1.63
CA GLY A 119 4.63 -10.79 0.94
C GLY A 119 4.82 -9.72 -0.15
N PRO A 120 3.87 -9.53 -1.08
CA PRO A 120 3.96 -8.47 -2.10
C PRO A 120 4.03 -7.07 -1.50
N VAL A 121 3.31 -6.81 -0.40
CA VAL A 121 3.31 -5.52 0.29
C VAL A 121 4.62 -5.30 1.04
N ALA A 122 5.10 -6.32 1.77
CA ALA A 122 6.39 -6.30 2.45
C ALA A 122 7.56 -6.03 1.47
N SER A 123 7.41 -6.50 0.23
CA SER A 123 8.39 -6.30 -0.85
C SER A 123 8.17 -5.00 -1.65
N GLY A 124 7.20 -4.16 -1.27
CA GLY A 124 6.91 -2.89 -1.94
C GLY A 124 6.29 -3.00 -3.33
N GLN A 125 5.71 -4.15 -3.67
CA GLN A 125 5.18 -4.45 -5.00
C GLN A 125 3.70 -4.05 -5.14
N CYS A 126 3.37 -2.80 -4.83
CA CYS A 126 1.99 -2.29 -4.83
C CYS A 126 1.29 -2.52 -6.19
N VAL A 127 2.03 -2.29 -7.27
CA VAL A 127 1.54 -2.39 -8.65
C VAL A 127 1.44 -3.83 -9.16
N THR A 128 1.78 -4.84 -8.36
CA THR A 128 1.48 -6.24 -8.72
C THR A 128 -0.02 -6.49 -8.65
N CYS A 129 -0.70 -5.86 -7.69
CA CYS A 129 -2.15 -6.01 -7.49
C CYS A 129 -2.94 -4.80 -7.97
N HIS A 130 -2.40 -3.58 -7.86
CA HIS A 130 -3.12 -2.33 -8.17
C HIS A 130 -2.72 -1.71 -9.53
N GLU A 131 -3.68 -1.09 -10.21
CA GLU A 131 -3.50 -0.19 -11.35
C GLU A 131 -3.47 1.27 -10.86
N PRO A 132 -2.34 1.99 -10.98
CA PRO A 132 -2.17 3.31 -10.38
C PRO A 132 -2.96 4.42 -11.09
N HIS A 133 -3.55 4.19 -12.26
CA HIS A 133 -4.31 5.21 -13.00
C HIS A 133 -5.81 4.94 -12.98
N ARG A 134 -6.20 3.72 -13.39
CA ARG A 134 -7.60 3.29 -13.45
C ARG A 134 -7.70 1.78 -13.55
N SER A 135 -8.81 1.24 -13.06
CA SER A 135 -9.17 -0.16 -13.27
C SER A 135 -10.69 -0.33 -13.40
N LEU A 136 -11.09 -1.42 -14.05
CA LEU A 136 -12.47 -1.90 -14.04
C LEU A 136 -12.87 -2.52 -12.70
N ASN A 137 -11.90 -2.81 -11.83
CA ASN A 137 -12.13 -3.51 -10.56
C ASN A 137 -12.01 -2.56 -9.38
N ARG A 138 -12.83 -2.81 -8.36
CA ARG A 138 -12.84 -2.07 -7.09
C ARG A 138 -11.43 -2.05 -6.48
N TYR A 139 -11.11 -0.97 -5.78
CA TYR A 139 -9.78 -0.73 -5.20
C TYR A 139 -8.65 -0.69 -6.22
N LEU A 140 -8.98 -0.45 -7.49
CA LEU A 140 -8.02 -0.40 -8.60
C LEU A 140 -7.30 -1.72 -8.85
N LEU A 141 -7.90 -2.87 -8.53
CA LEU A 141 -7.21 -4.15 -8.72
C LEU A 141 -7.00 -4.49 -10.21
N LYS A 142 -5.89 -5.12 -10.57
CA LYS A 142 -5.62 -5.58 -11.94
C LYS A 142 -6.59 -6.66 -12.41
N LYS A 143 -7.12 -7.44 -11.48
CA LYS A 143 -8.12 -8.48 -11.69
C LYS A 143 -9.19 -8.39 -10.61
N PRO A 144 -10.43 -8.83 -10.88
CA PRO A 144 -11.45 -8.91 -9.86
C PRO A 144 -11.04 -9.91 -8.77
N GLU A 145 -11.69 -9.77 -7.61
CA GLU A 145 -11.64 -10.79 -6.58
C GLU A 145 -12.58 -11.95 -6.94
N PRO A 146 -12.22 -13.20 -6.60
CA PRO A 146 -10.96 -13.63 -5.96
C PRO A 146 -9.79 -13.89 -6.94
N GLN A 147 -9.96 -13.63 -8.26
CA GLN A 147 -8.98 -14.03 -9.28
C GLN A 147 -7.60 -13.40 -9.11
N ILE A 148 -7.51 -12.19 -8.55
CA ILE A 148 -6.20 -11.56 -8.25
C ILE A 148 -5.40 -12.39 -7.24
N CYS A 149 -6.05 -12.99 -6.24
CA CYS A 149 -5.40 -13.80 -5.22
C CYS A 149 -4.91 -15.14 -5.80
N PHE A 150 -5.69 -15.70 -6.72
CA PHE A 150 -5.37 -16.97 -7.38
C PHE A 150 -4.22 -16.89 -8.40
N GLN A 151 -3.66 -15.71 -8.63
CA GLN A 151 -2.43 -15.59 -9.41
C GLN A 151 -1.24 -16.25 -8.71
N CYS A 152 -1.29 -16.38 -7.38
CA CYS A 152 -0.25 -17.00 -6.58
C CYS A 152 -0.79 -18.07 -5.62
N HIS A 153 -2.01 -17.89 -5.09
CA HIS A 153 -2.61 -18.85 -4.16
C HIS A 153 -3.39 -19.93 -4.92
N GLU A 154 -2.84 -21.13 -4.95
CA GLU A 154 -3.44 -22.24 -5.67
C GLU A 154 -4.73 -22.72 -4.99
N VAL A 155 -5.83 -22.73 -5.75
CA VAL A 155 -7.18 -23.03 -5.24
C VAL A 155 -7.28 -24.44 -4.65
N THR A 156 -6.61 -25.42 -5.26
CA THR A 156 -6.55 -26.82 -4.79
C THR A 156 -5.92 -26.90 -3.40
N SER A 157 -4.80 -26.19 -3.20
CA SER A 157 -4.11 -26.08 -1.93
C SER A 157 -4.96 -25.36 -0.88
N LEU A 158 -5.71 -24.32 -1.27
CA LEU A 158 -6.61 -23.62 -0.33
C LEU A 158 -7.74 -24.53 0.16
N LYS A 159 -8.34 -25.37 -0.71
CA LYS A 159 -9.43 -26.28 -0.34
C LYS A 159 -9.06 -27.31 0.73
N THR A 160 -7.78 -27.62 0.90
CA THR A 160 -7.33 -28.56 1.94
C THR A 160 -7.24 -27.90 3.32
N LEU A 161 -7.28 -26.56 3.38
CA LEU A 161 -7.19 -25.80 4.62
C LEU A 161 -8.55 -25.71 5.32
N PRO A 162 -8.60 -25.85 6.66
CA PRO A 162 -9.83 -25.65 7.42
C PRO A 162 -10.46 -24.27 7.14
N GLY A 163 -11.78 -24.25 6.94
CA GLY A 163 -12.54 -23.01 6.71
C GLY A 163 -12.56 -22.49 5.27
N HIS A 164 -11.83 -23.10 4.35
CA HIS A 164 -11.82 -22.74 2.92
C HIS A 164 -12.81 -23.59 2.10
N ASP A 165 -14.06 -23.66 2.56
CA ASP A 165 -15.14 -24.15 1.72
C ASP A 165 -15.51 -23.05 0.72
N LEU A 166 -15.13 -23.23 -0.55
CA LEU A 166 -15.36 -22.26 -1.62
C LEU A 166 -16.85 -22.03 -1.92
N ALA A 167 -17.76 -22.81 -1.35
CA ALA A 167 -19.19 -22.52 -1.38
C ALA A 167 -19.62 -21.44 -0.37
N SER A 168 -18.79 -21.17 0.64
CA SER A 168 -19.16 -20.41 1.84
C SER A 168 -18.76 -18.93 1.83
N PHE A 169 -17.94 -18.49 0.89
CA PHE A 169 -17.49 -17.09 0.82
C PHE A 169 -17.40 -16.58 -0.63
N GLN A 170 -17.64 -15.28 -0.81
CA GLN A 170 -17.69 -14.65 -2.14
C GLN A 170 -16.34 -13.99 -2.47
N THR A 171 -15.62 -13.50 -1.46
CA THR A 171 -14.31 -12.86 -1.63
C THR A 171 -13.31 -13.32 -0.58
N CYS A 172 -12.02 -13.41 -0.95
CA CYS A 172 -10.96 -13.70 0.00
C CYS A 172 -10.89 -12.64 1.12
N LEU A 173 -11.24 -11.40 0.76
CA LEU A 173 -11.28 -10.28 1.69
C LEU A 173 -12.46 -10.32 2.65
N ASP A 174 -13.41 -11.25 2.55
CA ASP A 174 -14.46 -11.41 3.56
C ASP A 174 -13.82 -11.73 4.93
N CYS A 175 -12.77 -12.55 4.91
CA CYS A 175 -12.04 -12.97 6.11
C CYS A 175 -10.60 -12.48 6.20
N HIS A 176 -9.91 -12.28 5.07
CA HIS A 176 -8.51 -11.86 5.07
C HIS A 176 -8.34 -10.36 4.83
N ALA A 177 -7.26 -9.79 5.33
CA ALA A 177 -6.80 -8.45 5.00
C ALA A 177 -5.69 -8.55 3.96
N GLY A 178 -5.92 -8.01 2.75
CA GLY A 178 -5.02 -8.18 1.60
C GLY A 178 -3.64 -7.54 1.74
N HIS A 179 -3.44 -6.68 2.75
CA HIS A 179 -2.17 -6.00 3.01
C HIS A 179 -1.48 -6.51 4.28
N SER A 180 -2.15 -6.47 5.41
CA SER A 180 -1.58 -6.81 6.72
C SER A 180 -2.68 -7.12 7.73
N SER A 181 -2.35 -7.94 8.72
CA SER A 181 -3.16 -8.10 9.93
C SER A 181 -2.29 -8.46 11.12
N PHE A 182 -2.77 -8.14 12.31
CA PHE A 182 -2.16 -8.61 13.57
C PHE A 182 -2.34 -10.12 13.76
N ALA A 183 -3.38 -10.72 13.17
CA ALA A 183 -3.60 -12.16 13.22
C ALA A 183 -2.80 -12.90 12.13
N LYS A 184 -2.32 -14.09 12.47
CA LYS A 184 -1.72 -15.02 11.51
C LYS A 184 -2.64 -15.25 10.31
N HIS A 185 -2.01 -15.57 9.17
CA HIS A 185 -2.69 -15.75 7.88
C HIS A 185 -3.48 -14.52 7.42
N LEU A 186 -3.16 -13.34 7.97
CA LEU A 186 -3.78 -12.07 7.61
C LEU A 186 -5.29 -12.02 7.91
N LEU A 187 -5.77 -12.76 8.91
CA LEU A 187 -7.20 -12.77 9.25
C LEU A 187 -7.66 -11.42 9.82
N LYS A 188 -8.82 -10.93 9.39
CA LYS A 188 -9.47 -9.78 10.01
C LYS A 188 -9.90 -10.15 11.43
N ALA A 189 -9.91 -9.15 12.32
CA ALA A 189 -10.29 -9.33 13.73
C ALA A 189 -11.63 -10.07 13.91
N GLY A 190 -12.65 -9.77 13.08
CA GLY A 190 -13.96 -10.42 13.13
C GLY A 190 -13.96 -11.89 12.67
N SER A 191 -12.99 -12.31 11.86
CA SER A 191 -12.90 -13.68 11.33
C SER A 191 -12.19 -14.62 12.30
N VAL A 192 -11.29 -14.08 13.11
CA VAL A 192 -10.73 -14.77 14.28
C VAL A 192 -11.84 -15.05 15.30
N ALA A 193 -12.73 -14.08 15.53
CA ALA A 193 -13.88 -14.19 16.42
C ALA A 193 -14.88 -15.28 16.00
N SER A 194 -15.20 -15.38 14.70
CA SER A 194 -16.13 -16.39 14.18
C SER A 194 -15.58 -17.81 14.30
N ASN A 195 -14.27 -18.00 14.11
CA ASN A 195 -13.61 -19.29 14.31
C ASN A 195 -13.60 -19.70 15.80
N ALA A 196 -13.37 -18.75 16.71
CA ALA A 196 -13.45 -18.99 18.15
C ALA A 196 -14.87 -19.40 18.61
N ARG A 197 -15.92 -18.78 18.05
CA ARG A 197 -17.33 -19.16 18.32
C ARG A 197 -17.70 -20.55 17.79
N GLN A 198 -17.01 -21.03 16.77
CA GLN A 198 -17.16 -22.39 16.22
C GLN A 198 -16.25 -23.42 16.90
N GLY A 199 -15.63 -23.08 18.04
CA GLY A 199 -14.76 -23.99 18.80
C GLY A 199 -13.39 -24.25 18.16
N ARG A 200 -13.00 -23.48 17.14
CA ARG A 200 -11.67 -23.55 16.51
C ARG A 200 -10.80 -22.42 17.05
N THR A 201 -10.11 -22.68 18.15
CA THR A 201 -9.17 -21.73 18.76
C THR A 201 -7.80 -21.83 18.07
N GLU A 202 -7.62 -21.10 16.97
CA GLU A 202 -6.28 -20.79 16.48
C GLU A 202 -5.75 -19.59 17.30
N PRO A 203 -4.58 -19.68 17.96
CA PRO A 203 -3.98 -18.55 18.69
C PRO A 203 -3.68 -17.42 17.71
N THR A 204 -3.95 -16.15 18.06
CA THR A 204 -3.74 -15.03 17.13
C THR A 204 -2.27 -14.79 16.76
N GLY A 205 -1.36 -15.56 17.37
CA GLY A 205 0.02 -15.69 16.96
C GLY A 205 0.99 -14.90 17.80
N ASP A 206 0.49 -14.05 18.69
CA ASP A 206 1.23 -13.41 19.77
C ASP A 206 0.60 -13.78 21.12
N ALA A 207 1.23 -14.71 21.83
CA ALA A 207 0.76 -15.20 23.13
C ALA A 207 0.61 -14.08 24.16
N ARG A 208 1.36 -12.97 24.02
CA ARG A 208 1.23 -11.80 24.90
C ARG A 208 -0.03 -11.01 24.58
N PHE A 209 -0.31 -10.78 23.30
CA PHE A 209 -1.54 -10.13 22.88
C PHE A 209 -2.77 -10.96 23.24
N ASP A 210 -2.72 -12.28 23.01
CA ASP A 210 -3.78 -13.23 23.40
C ASP A 210 -4.04 -13.17 24.92
N ALA A 211 -2.98 -13.08 25.74
CA ALA A 211 -3.12 -12.91 27.19
C ALA A 211 -3.80 -11.59 27.58
N PHE A 212 -3.42 -10.47 26.95
CA PHE A 212 -4.07 -9.17 27.19
C PHE A 212 -5.54 -9.17 26.78
N VAL A 213 -5.88 -9.80 25.65
CA VAL A 213 -7.27 -9.95 25.21
C VAL A 213 -8.06 -10.79 26.22
N ALA A 214 -7.49 -11.90 26.69
CA ALA A 214 -8.13 -12.77 27.68
C ALA A 214 -8.36 -12.05 29.02
N THR A 215 -7.41 -11.27 29.51
CA THR A 215 -7.56 -10.44 30.71
C THR A 215 -8.68 -9.42 30.54
N ALA A 216 -8.67 -8.65 29.44
CA ALA A 216 -9.69 -7.66 29.17
C ALA A 216 -11.09 -8.30 29.02
N GLN A 217 -11.19 -9.51 28.47
CA GLN A 217 -12.45 -10.26 28.41
C GLN A 217 -12.93 -10.68 29.79
N ALA A 218 -12.03 -11.14 30.67
CA ALA A 218 -12.37 -11.51 32.03
C ALA A 218 -12.90 -10.30 32.82
N ASP A 219 -12.29 -9.13 32.66
CA ASP A 219 -12.74 -7.90 33.32
C ASP A 219 -14.14 -7.46 32.85
N ILE A 220 -14.41 -7.56 31.54
CA ILE A 220 -15.74 -7.29 30.96
C ILE A 220 -16.78 -8.31 31.47
N GLN A 221 -16.42 -9.58 31.54
CA GLN A 221 -17.29 -10.64 32.06
C GLN A 221 -17.55 -10.51 33.57
N ALA A 222 -16.59 -9.97 34.33
CA ALA A 222 -16.71 -9.69 35.76
C ALA A 222 -17.58 -8.47 36.09
N GLY A 223 -18.25 -7.87 35.09
CA GLY A 223 -19.23 -6.80 35.27
C GLY A 223 -18.73 -5.40 34.91
N GLN A 224 -17.56 -5.27 34.28
CA GLN A 224 -17.12 -3.98 33.75
C GLN A 224 -18.05 -3.54 32.62
N THR A 225 -18.63 -2.34 32.75
CA THR A 225 -19.52 -1.78 31.73
C THR A 225 -18.74 -1.40 30.48
N LEU A 226 -19.39 -1.45 29.32
CA LEU A 226 -18.77 -1.05 28.04
C LEU A 226 -18.15 0.38 28.08
N PRO A 227 -18.80 1.40 28.67
CA PRO A 227 -18.17 2.71 28.86
C PRO A 227 -16.88 2.67 29.69
N ALA A 228 -16.81 1.84 30.73
CA ALA A 228 -15.63 1.70 31.56
C ALA A 228 -14.47 1.02 30.82
N ALA A 229 -14.78 0.00 30.00
CA ALA A 229 -13.79 -0.68 29.16
C ALA A 229 -13.24 0.28 28.08
N LEU A 230 -14.10 1.04 27.40
CA LEU A 230 -13.69 2.06 26.42
C LEU A 230 -12.83 3.17 27.06
N SER A 231 -13.19 3.61 28.27
CA SER A 231 -12.38 4.57 29.03
C SER A 231 -11.02 4.01 29.41
N SER A 232 -10.94 2.71 29.69
CA SER A 232 -9.66 2.03 29.94
C SER A 232 -8.79 1.95 28.70
N ALA A 233 -9.38 1.64 27.54
CA ALA A 233 -8.68 1.66 26.27
C ALA A 233 -8.10 3.06 25.97
N LEU A 234 -8.87 4.13 26.20
CA LEU A 234 -8.38 5.50 26.03
C LEU A 234 -7.22 5.86 26.96
N ARG A 235 -7.25 5.43 28.24
CA ARG A 235 -6.10 5.62 29.14
C ARG A 235 -4.83 4.94 28.63
N HIS A 236 -4.96 3.75 28.04
CA HIS A 236 -3.82 3.08 27.39
C HIS A 236 -3.34 3.82 26.14
N VAL A 237 -4.22 4.51 25.41
CA VAL A 237 -3.81 5.41 24.32
C VAL A 237 -2.99 6.57 24.87
N GLU A 238 -3.47 7.21 25.94
CA GLU A 238 -2.79 8.33 26.60
C GLU A 238 -1.43 7.93 27.19
N SER A 239 -1.29 6.71 27.69
CA SER A 239 -0.01 6.16 28.19
C SER A 239 0.89 5.58 27.10
N SER A 240 0.53 5.69 25.82
CA SER A 240 1.25 5.08 24.68
C SER A 240 1.34 3.55 24.72
N GLU A 241 0.47 2.89 25.48
CA GLU A 241 0.30 1.43 25.58
C GLU A 241 -0.67 0.91 24.51
N LEU A 242 -0.33 1.16 23.24
CA LEU A 242 -1.25 0.96 22.11
C LEU A 242 -1.66 -0.51 21.90
N VAL A 243 -0.82 -1.46 22.30
CA VAL A 243 -1.11 -2.91 22.24
C VAL A 243 -2.24 -3.26 23.22
N GLN A 244 -2.18 -2.75 24.45
CA GLN A 244 -3.19 -2.94 25.48
C GLN A 244 -4.51 -2.26 25.08
N ALA A 245 -4.45 -1.05 24.50
CA ALA A 245 -5.63 -0.36 23.96
C ALA A 245 -6.33 -1.20 22.87
N ARG A 246 -5.57 -1.74 21.90
CA ARG A 246 -6.11 -2.64 20.86
C ARG A 246 -6.67 -3.95 21.42
N ALA A 247 -6.02 -4.52 22.45
CA ALA A 247 -6.48 -5.75 23.10
C ALA A 247 -7.85 -5.55 23.77
N ILE A 248 -8.07 -4.41 24.42
CA ILE A 248 -9.37 -4.08 25.03
C ILE A 248 -10.45 -3.90 23.96
N LEU A 249 -10.16 -3.22 22.85
CA LEU A 249 -11.13 -3.10 21.74
C LEU A 249 -11.46 -4.45 21.11
N MET A 250 -10.47 -5.33 20.99
CA MET A 250 -10.69 -6.70 20.54
C MET A 250 -11.58 -7.47 21.53
N ALA A 251 -11.32 -7.38 22.83
CA ALA A 251 -12.14 -7.99 23.87
C ALA A 251 -13.60 -7.50 23.84
N ILE A 252 -13.83 -6.19 23.66
CA ILE A 252 -15.16 -5.59 23.50
C ILE A 252 -15.89 -6.17 22.29
N ARG A 253 -15.23 -6.23 21.12
CA ARG A 253 -15.83 -6.77 19.88
C ARG A 253 -16.15 -8.26 19.98
N LEU A 254 -15.39 -9.00 20.77
CA LEU A 254 -15.59 -10.43 21.01
C LEU A 254 -16.75 -10.71 21.99
N GLY A 255 -17.01 -9.78 22.92
CA GLY A 255 -18.03 -9.89 23.95
C GLY A 255 -19.48 -9.82 23.44
N SER A 256 -20.40 -10.43 24.18
CA SER A 256 -21.86 -10.37 23.89
C SER A 256 -22.51 -9.04 24.26
N ALA A 257 -21.81 -8.18 25.01
CA ALA A 257 -22.29 -6.88 25.45
C ALA A 257 -22.15 -5.76 24.40
N TYR A 258 -21.50 -6.03 23.26
CA TYR A 258 -21.34 -5.06 22.17
C TYR A 258 -22.53 -5.09 21.21
N SER A 259 -23.13 -3.92 20.97
CA SER A 259 -24.21 -3.72 20.00
C SER A 259 -23.81 -2.76 18.88
N GLU A 260 -24.53 -2.76 17.75
CA GLU A 260 -24.28 -1.79 16.65
C GLU A 260 -24.46 -0.33 17.10
N GLN A 261 -25.22 -0.07 18.18
CA GLN A 261 -25.38 1.28 18.73
C GLN A 261 -24.09 1.80 19.38
N ASP A 262 -23.19 0.90 19.79
CA ASP A 262 -21.92 1.25 20.44
C ASP A 262 -20.77 1.43 19.45
N ARG A 263 -20.99 1.08 18.18
CA ARG A 263 -20.03 1.19 17.09
C ARG A 263 -19.36 2.57 16.98
N PRO A 264 -20.08 3.71 17.09
CA PRO A 264 -19.44 5.03 17.00
C PRO A 264 -18.44 5.27 18.12
N ARG A 265 -18.69 4.72 19.32
CA ARG A 265 -17.82 4.91 20.50
C ARG A 265 -16.55 4.08 20.37
N VAL A 266 -16.68 2.84 19.89
CA VAL A 266 -15.54 1.96 19.57
C VAL A 266 -14.69 2.59 18.47
N LEU A 267 -15.31 3.09 17.40
CA LEU A 267 -14.61 3.75 16.31
C LEU A 267 -13.85 5.00 16.79
N GLY A 268 -14.42 5.76 17.72
CA GLY A 268 -13.74 6.92 18.33
C GLY A 268 -12.41 6.56 19.01
N VAL A 269 -12.37 5.44 19.73
CA VAL A 269 -11.14 4.94 20.35
C VAL A 269 -10.16 4.40 19.29
N GLU A 270 -10.65 3.77 18.22
CA GLU A 270 -9.80 3.32 17.11
C GLU A 270 -9.11 4.49 16.42
N THR A 271 -9.84 5.56 16.12
CA THR A 271 -9.24 6.78 15.59
C THR A 271 -8.23 7.41 16.54
N ALA A 272 -8.43 7.31 17.86
CA ALA A 272 -7.47 7.79 18.84
C ALA A 272 -6.18 6.94 18.86
N ILE A 273 -6.30 5.61 18.75
CA ILE A 273 -5.16 4.71 18.59
C ILE A 273 -4.40 5.05 17.31
N GLU A 274 -5.08 5.18 16.17
CA GLU A 274 -4.46 5.51 14.88
C GLU A 274 -3.72 6.86 14.92
N ALA A 275 -4.32 7.87 15.56
CA ALA A 275 -3.67 9.17 15.74
C ALA A 275 -2.41 9.10 16.63
N ALA A 276 -2.47 8.30 17.71
CA ALA A 276 -1.32 8.06 18.58
C ALA A 276 -0.20 7.27 17.85
N GLU A 277 -0.55 6.24 17.08
CA GLU A 277 0.39 5.48 16.24
C GLU A 277 1.10 6.40 15.25
N LYS A 278 0.37 7.30 14.58
CA LYS A 278 0.95 8.29 13.67
C LYS A 278 1.94 9.21 14.38
N THR A 279 1.64 9.62 15.60
CA THR A 279 2.53 10.47 16.41
C THR A 279 3.82 9.73 16.78
N VAL A 280 3.72 8.46 17.17
CA VAL A 280 4.89 7.60 17.47
C VAL A 280 5.75 7.41 16.22
N VAL A 281 5.14 7.14 15.06
CA VAL A 281 5.86 6.99 13.78
C VAL A 281 6.59 8.29 13.41
N VAL A 282 5.92 9.44 13.53
CA VAL A 282 6.55 10.76 13.27
C VAL A 282 7.72 10.98 14.21
N GLN A 283 7.58 10.68 15.51
CA GLN A 283 8.65 10.83 16.48
C GLN A 283 9.84 9.91 16.18
N GLN A 284 9.59 8.66 15.77
CA GLN A 284 10.63 7.72 15.34
C GLN A 284 11.32 8.17 14.06
N GLN A 285 10.60 8.79 13.12
CA GLN A 285 11.19 9.36 11.91
C GLN A 285 12.07 10.57 12.21
N VAL A 286 11.65 11.43 13.14
CA VAL A 286 12.45 12.58 13.61
C VAL A 286 13.73 12.09 14.29
N ASP A 287 13.63 11.15 15.22
CA ASP A 287 14.80 10.54 15.89
C ASP A 287 15.75 9.88 14.87
N ARG A 288 15.20 9.14 13.89
CA ARG A 288 16.00 8.54 12.83
C ARG A 288 16.71 9.60 11.97
N ARG A 289 16.06 10.73 11.70
CA ARG A 289 16.66 11.84 10.94
C ARG A 289 17.80 12.50 11.72
N GLU A 290 17.60 12.80 12.98
CA GLU A 290 18.63 13.38 13.86
C GLU A 290 19.84 12.43 14.00
N ARG A 291 19.59 11.13 14.20
CA ARG A 291 20.66 10.12 14.21
C ARG A 291 21.39 10.04 12.87
N ALA A 292 20.69 10.16 11.74
CA ALA A 292 21.31 10.18 10.42
C ALA A 292 22.18 11.44 10.20
N GLU A 293 21.73 12.60 10.65
CA GLU A 293 22.50 13.86 10.60
C GLU A 293 23.76 13.77 11.46
N ALA A 294 23.67 13.21 12.68
CA ALA A 294 24.83 12.97 13.53
C ALA A 294 25.84 12.03 12.86
N MET A 295 25.38 10.96 12.19
CA MET A 295 26.26 10.06 11.44
C MET A 295 26.88 10.73 10.21
N ALA A 296 26.15 11.61 9.51
CA ALA A 296 26.74 12.40 8.43
C ALA A 296 27.91 13.26 8.93
N GLN A 297 27.76 13.90 10.09
CA GLN A 297 28.85 14.68 10.70
C GLN A 297 30.06 13.82 11.06
N VAL A 298 29.83 12.62 11.63
CA VAL A 298 30.91 11.66 11.93
C VAL A 298 31.64 11.26 10.64
N TYR A 299 30.92 11.02 9.54
CA TYR A 299 31.51 10.71 8.24
C TYR A 299 32.42 11.84 7.73
N TYR A 300 31.93 13.08 7.67
CA TYR A 300 32.75 14.21 7.19
C TYR A 300 34.00 14.43 8.06
N ASN A 301 33.85 14.35 9.38
CA ASN A 301 34.98 14.48 10.30
C ASN A 301 36.01 13.36 10.10
N SER A 302 35.55 12.13 9.86
CA SER A 302 36.42 10.97 9.64
C SER A 302 37.17 11.06 8.32
N VAL A 303 36.50 11.49 7.24
CA VAL A 303 37.14 11.75 5.95
C VAL A 303 38.17 12.88 6.04
N ASN A 304 37.88 13.95 6.78
CA ASN A 304 38.84 15.04 6.99
C ASN A 304 40.06 14.58 7.78
N ARG A 305 39.87 13.78 8.83
CA ARG A 305 40.98 13.14 9.59
C ARG A 305 41.82 12.22 8.72
N TYR A 306 41.17 11.40 7.90
CA TYR A 306 41.84 10.51 6.94
C TYR A 306 42.71 11.30 5.96
N ARG A 307 42.15 12.37 5.37
CA ARG A 307 42.88 13.26 4.45
C ARG A 307 44.03 14.00 5.12
N SER A 308 43.89 14.34 6.41
CA SER A 308 44.94 15.00 7.18
C SER A 308 45.99 14.04 7.76
N GLY A 309 45.96 12.75 7.41
CA GLY A 309 46.90 11.74 7.92
C GLY A 309 46.65 11.30 9.37
N ARG A 310 45.54 11.68 9.99
CA ARG A 310 45.15 11.26 11.36
C ARG A 310 44.41 9.92 11.31
N LEU A 311 45.13 8.88 10.93
CA LEU A 311 44.56 7.59 10.51
C LEU A 311 43.81 6.85 11.63
N GLN A 312 44.35 6.80 12.85
CA GLN A 312 43.66 6.17 14.00
C GLN A 312 42.35 6.89 14.35
N GLU A 313 42.36 8.24 14.39
CA GLU A 313 41.14 9.01 14.66
C GLU A 313 40.08 8.86 13.56
N ALA A 314 40.51 8.70 12.30
CA ALA A 314 39.63 8.43 11.18
C ALA A 314 39.02 7.02 11.30
N ARG A 315 39.84 6.02 11.66
CA ARG A 315 39.42 4.63 11.84
C ARG A 315 38.30 4.50 12.86
N VAL A 316 38.45 5.11 14.04
CA VAL A 316 37.43 5.10 15.10
C VAL A 316 36.09 5.67 14.60
N GLY A 317 36.14 6.78 13.86
CA GLY A 317 34.94 7.39 13.29
C GLY A 317 34.29 6.52 12.22
N PHE A 318 35.09 5.87 11.36
CA PHE A 318 34.58 4.91 10.37
C PHE A 318 33.97 3.66 11.00
N GLU A 319 34.55 3.12 12.08
CA GLU A 319 33.96 1.99 12.82
C GLU A 319 32.62 2.36 13.47
N THR A 320 32.52 3.57 14.02
CA THR A 320 31.26 4.12 14.56
C THR A 320 30.15 4.10 13.49
N LEU A 321 30.48 4.47 12.25
CA LEU A 321 29.53 4.45 11.13
C LEU A 321 29.17 3.03 10.67
N LEU A 322 30.11 2.08 10.71
CA LEU A 322 29.85 0.69 10.35
C LEU A 322 28.88 0.02 11.33
N ASN A 323 28.93 0.39 12.60
CA ASN A 323 28.08 -0.15 13.67
C ASN A 323 26.70 0.52 13.76
N SER A 324 26.49 1.65 13.07
CA SER A 324 25.22 2.38 13.10
C SER A 324 24.10 1.67 12.33
N ASP A 325 22.88 1.66 12.88
CA ASP A 325 21.67 1.13 12.24
C ASP A 325 21.08 2.08 11.17
N VAL A 326 21.40 3.37 11.23
CA VAL A 326 20.87 4.39 10.32
C VAL A 326 21.72 4.58 9.05
N VAL A 327 22.97 4.12 9.04
CA VAL A 327 23.86 4.26 7.87
C VAL A 327 23.53 3.21 6.79
N PRO A 328 23.20 3.60 5.54
CA PRO A 328 22.91 2.67 4.47
C PRO A 328 24.05 1.70 4.16
N VAL A 329 23.70 0.47 3.78
CA VAL A 329 24.67 -0.59 3.44
C VAL A 329 25.66 -0.16 2.35
N THR A 330 25.21 0.61 1.37
CA THR A 330 26.05 1.16 0.28
C THR A 330 27.14 2.10 0.81
N ILE A 331 26.81 2.96 1.79
CA ILE A 331 27.77 3.84 2.44
C ILE A 331 28.73 3.02 3.30
N LYS A 332 28.24 2.01 4.03
CA LYS A 332 29.09 1.09 4.80
C LYS A 332 30.12 0.38 3.92
N GLN A 333 29.74 -0.02 2.70
CA GLN A 333 30.68 -0.62 1.75
C GLN A 333 31.79 0.35 1.33
N ALA A 334 31.47 1.63 1.11
CA ALA A 334 32.49 2.65 0.84
C ALA A 334 33.42 2.88 2.04
N ILE A 335 32.86 2.91 3.24
CA ILE A 335 33.62 3.08 4.49
C ILE A 335 34.60 1.91 4.73
N LYS A 336 34.19 0.67 4.42
CA LYS A 336 35.09 -0.50 4.51
C LYS A 336 36.37 -0.33 3.68
N LYS A 337 36.31 0.37 2.54
CA LYS A 337 37.50 0.66 1.72
C LYS A 337 38.44 1.62 2.44
N TYR A 338 37.91 2.65 3.08
CA TYR A 338 38.72 3.56 3.90
C TYR A 338 39.38 2.84 5.08
N VAL A 339 38.64 1.96 5.77
CA VAL A 339 39.21 1.19 6.89
C VAL A 339 40.32 0.26 6.42
N ALA A 340 40.12 -0.46 5.30
CA ALA A 340 41.15 -1.33 4.74
C ALA A 340 42.42 -0.57 4.34
N ASP A 341 42.27 0.60 3.71
CA ASP A 341 43.41 1.46 3.37
C ASP A 341 44.13 2.00 4.62
N ILE A 342 43.38 2.42 5.63
CA ILE A 342 43.95 2.83 6.93
C ILE A 342 44.75 1.68 7.55
N ASP A 343 44.17 0.48 7.62
CA ASP A 343 44.82 -0.69 8.23
C ASP A 343 46.12 -1.03 7.49
N GLN A 344 46.15 -0.92 6.15
CA GLN A 344 47.36 -1.10 5.35
C GLN A 344 48.42 -0.04 5.69
N ARG A 345 48.06 1.24 5.67
CA ARG A 345 49.00 2.35 5.93
C ARG A 345 49.57 2.31 7.34
N LEU A 346 48.77 1.92 8.33
CA LEU A 346 49.21 1.75 9.71
C LEU A 346 50.16 0.57 9.88
N ALA A 347 49.95 -0.53 9.14
CA ALA A 347 50.89 -1.64 9.12
C ALA A 347 52.24 -1.23 8.52
N GLU A 348 52.24 -0.46 7.43
CA GLU A 348 53.45 0.07 6.78
C GLU A 348 54.23 1.02 7.72
N GLU A 349 53.55 1.95 8.41
CA GLU A 349 54.17 2.84 9.41
C GLU A 349 54.76 2.08 10.60
N GLY A 350 54.13 0.99 11.02
CA GLY A 350 54.62 0.12 12.09
C GLY A 350 55.83 -0.75 11.71
N THR A 351 56.10 -0.92 10.40
CA THR A 351 57.25 -1.71 9.90
C THR A 351 58.50 -0.83 9.69
N LEU A 352 58.33 0.50 9.67
CA LEU A 352 59.39 1.50 9.48
C LEU A 352 59.96 2.06 10.81
N ARG A 353 59.37 1.70 11.95
CA ARG A 353 59.86 1.99 13.30
C ARG A 353 60.47 0.73 13.90
#